data_AF-A0A7S2IWD4-F1
#
_entry.id   AF-A0A7S2IWD4-F1
#
_cell.length_a   1.000
_cell.length_b   1.000
_cell.length_c   1.000
_cell.angle_alpha   90.00
_cell.angle_beta   90.00
_cell.angle_gamma   90.00
#
_symmetry.space_group_name_H-M   'P 1'
#
loop_
_entity.id
_entity.type
_entity.pdbx_description
1 polymer ?
#
loop_
_entity_poly.entity_id
_entity_poly.type
_entity_poly.pdbx_seq_one_letter_code
_entity_poly.pdbx_strand_id
1 'polypeptide(L)'
;GYHFIKMLNQLRKEFDLKTTSQEVHSFVNRAKLAISRGDDNRVWIYMNNLESGDEVVRYCSNLPQKPREGWVWTNYFTGQAAQFDSDDCLRARSNVPVVLVQRQVDDIINGKFEGWDTDFAKPTPPPSGLDKIYKHLG
;
A
#
# COMPACT_ATOMS: atom_id res chain seq x y z
N GLY A 1 7.35 -4.59 17.39
CA GLY A 1 7.34 -6.07 17.29
C GLY A 1 5.94 -6.63 17.31
N TYR A 2 5.29 -6.71 18.47
CA TYR A 2 3.97 -7.36 18.65
C TYR A 2 2.84 -6.77 17.78
N HIS A 3 2.77 -5.43 17.66
CA HIS A 3 1.77 -4.75 16.85
C HIS A 3 1.82 -5.12 15.36
N PHE A 4 3.03 -5.18 14.78
CA PHE A 4 3.23 -5.56 13.39
C PHE A 4 2.71 -6.98 13.09
N ILE A 5 3.01 -7.94 13.96
CA ILE A 5 2.50 -9.32 13.84
C ILE A 5 0.98 -9.38 13.98
N LYS A 6 0.39 -8.55 14.86
CA LYS A 6 -1.07 -8.44 14.98
C LYS A 6 -1.70 -7.92 13.68
N MET A 7 -1.11 -6.89 13.07
CA MET A 7 -1.60 -6.32 11.80
C MET A 7 -1.49 -7.32 10.64
N LEU A 8 -0.38 -8.04 10.51
CA LEU A 8 -0.24 -9.09 9.50
C LEU A 8 -1.29 -10.20 9.67
N ASN A 9 -1.61 -10.57 10.91
CA ASN A 9 -2.67 -11.53 11.19
C ASN A 9 -4.06 -11.00 10.86
N GLN A 10 -4.30 -9.70 11.07
CA GLN A 10 -5.56 -9.06 10.70
C GLN A 10 -5.73 -9.02 9.18
N LEU A 11 -4.70 -8.55 8.45
CA LEU A 11 -4.63 -8.59 6.98
C LEU A 11 -4.91 -10.00 6.45
N ARG A 12 -4.24 -11.01 7.01
CA ARG A 12 -4.42 -12.41 6.59
C ARG A 12 -5.86 -12.89 6.76
N LYS A 13 -6.57 -12.43 7.79
CA LYS A 13 -7.99 -12.80 8.05
C LYS A 13 -8.94 -12.02 7.15
N GLU A 14 -8.73 -10.71 7.03
CA GLU A 14 -9.60 -9.79 6.29
C GLU A 14 -9.65 -10.13 4.79
N PHE A 15 -8.51 -10.53 4.21
CA PHE A 15 -8.39 -10.86 2.79
C PHE A 15 -8.32 -12.36 2.50
N ASP A 16 -8.62 -13.21 3.49
CA ASP A 16 -8.55 -14.68 3.41
C ASP A 16 -7.28 -15.21 2.73
N LEU A 17 -6.12 -14.73 3.18
CA LEU A 17 -4.84 -15.04 2.54
C LEU A 17 -4.27 -16.41 2.92
N LYS A 18 -5.06 -17.31 3.53
CA LYS A 18 -4.51 -18.57 4.07
C LYS A 18 -4.21 -19.58 2.97
N THR A 19 -5.14 -19.77 2.04
CA THR A 19 -5.13 -20.83 1.02
C THR A 19 -4.98 -20.27 -0.39
N THR A 20 -5.00 -18.95 -0.55
CA THR A 20 -4.90 -18.30 -1.86
C THR A 20 -3.51 -18.41 -2.46
N SER A 21 -3.48 -18.39 -3.80
CA SER A 21 -2.29 -18.45 -4.63
C SER A 21 -1.32 -17.31 -4.29
N GLN A 22 -0.02 -17.60 -4.31
CA GLN A 22 1.04 -16.64 -4.06
C GLN A 22 1.96 -16.57 -5.28
N GLU A 23 2.28 -15.35 -5.70
CA GLU A 23 3.25 -15.06 -6.75
C GLU A 23 4.40 -14.23 -6.16
N VAL A 24 5.63 -14.57 -6.53
CA VAL A 24 6.84 -13.84 -6.13
C VAL A 24 7.35 -13.08 -7.34
N HIS A 25 7.49 -11.78 -7.17
CA HIS A 25 7.90 -10.84 -8.21
C HIS A 25 9.31 -10.35 -7.92
N SER A 26 10.27 -10.82 -8.72
CA SER A 26 11.67 -10.46 -8.59
C SER A 26 11.99 -9.19 -9.39
N PHE A 27 12.99 -8.46 -8.90
CA PHE A 27 13.53 -7.27 -9.56
C PHE A 27 15.00 -7.51 -9.88
N VAL A 28 15.53 -6.80 -10.89
CA VAL A 28 16.97 -6.83 -11.21
C VAL A 28 17.82 -6.45 -9.99
N ASN A 29 17.32 -5.50 -9.19
CA ASN A 29 17.92 -5.14 -7.92
C ASN A 29 17.47 -6.11 -6.82
N ARG A 30 18.42 -6.87 -6.26
CA ARG A 30 18.19 -7.85 -5.17
C ARG A 30 17.73 -7.23 -3.85
N ALA A 31 17.84 -5.90 -3.69
CA ALA A 31 17.31 -5.19 -2.54
C ALA A 31 15.80 -4.92 -2.62
N LYS A 32 15.12 -5.38 -3.68
CA LYS A 32 13.68 -5.18 -3.90
C LYS A 32 13.00 -6.53 -4.09
N LEU A 33 11.87 -6.70 -3.43
CA LEU A 33 11.02 -7.88 -3.56
C LEU A 33 9.57 -7.45 -3.52
N ALA A 34 8.75 -8.01 -4.40
CA ALA A 34 7.31 -7.90 -4.29
C ALA A 34 6.69 -9.29 -4.25
N ILE A 35 5.62 -9.43 -3.47
CA ILE A 35 4.82 -10.64 -3.39
C ILE A 35 3.38 -10.22 -3.60
N SER A 36 2.64 -10.95 -4.41
CA SER A 36 1.20 -10.79 -4.50
C SER A 36 0.49 -12.06 -4.08
N ARG A 37 -0.63 -11.91 -3.37
CA ARG A 37 -1.41 -13.03 -2.87
C ARG A 37 -2.90 -12.75 -2.93
N GLY A 38 -3.69 -13.73 -3.34
CA GLY A 38 -5.14 -13.58 -3.54
C GLY A 38 -5.52 -13.49 -5.01
N ASP A 39 -6.69 -14.05 -5.33
CA ASP A 39 -7.19 -14.12 -6.70
C ASP A 39 -7.89 -12.80 -7.06
N ASP A 40 -9.09 -12.55 -6.51
CA ASP A 40 -9.89 -11.35 -6.81
C ASP A 40 -9.48 -10.12 -5.97
N ASN A 41 -9.18 -10.32 -4.69
CA ASN A 41 -8.78 -9.27 -3.75
C ASN A 41 -7.27 -9.32 -3.48
N ARG A 42 -6.50 -9.26 -4.57
CA ARG A 42 -5.05 -9.44 -4.55
C ARG A 42 -4.38 -8.40 -3.65
N VAL A 43 -3.75 -8.88 -2.59
CA VAL A 43 -2.88 -8.09 -1.71
C VAL A 43 -1.49 -8.08 -2.30
N TRP A 44 -0.86 -6.91 -2.32
CA TRP A 44 0.53 -6.76 -2.73
C TRP A 44 1.40 -6.36 -1.55
N ILE A 45 2.58 -6.96 -1.45
CA ILE A 45 3.54 -6.68 -0.40
C ILE A 45 4.86 -6.32 -1.07
N TYR A 46 5.28 -5.07 -0.92
CA TYR A 46 6.57 -4.57 -1.41
C TYR A 46 7.53 -4.47 -0.24
N MET A 47 8.66 -5.13 -0.35
CA MET A 47 9.73 -5.15 0.64
C MET A 47 11.01 -4.65 -0.01
N ASN A 48 11.62 -3.66 0.63
CA ASN A 48 12.97 -3.23 0.31
C ASN A 48 13.91 -3.58 1.46
N ASN A 49 15.17 -3.83 1.12
CA ASN A 49 16.23 -3.97 2.11
C ASN A 49 17.08 -2.69 2.09
N LEU A 50 16.57 -1.65 2.75
CA LEU A 50 17.26 -0.37 2.90
C LEU A 50 18.01 -0.32 4.23
N GLU A 51 19.20 0.25 4.22
CA GLU A 51 19.97 0.52 5.44
C GLU A 51 19.39 1.70 6.24
N SER A 52 18.71 2.64 5.57
CA SER A 52 18.10 3.83 6.17
C SER A 52 16.62 4.00 5.80
N GLY A 53 15.82 4.49 6.75
CA GLY A 53 14.39 4.78 6.56
C GLY A 53 14.09 6.06 5.76
N ASP A 54 15.09 6.92 5.54
CA ASP A 54 14.92 8.19 4.82
C ASP A 54 14.99 8.03 3.29
N GLU A 55 15.42 6.87 2.80
CA GLU A 55 15.51 6.60 1.37
C GLU A 55 14.13 6.28 0.76
N VAL A 56 13.95 6.73 -0.49
CA VAL A 56 12.75 6.45 -1.29
C VAL A 56 13.08 5.42 -2.35
N VAL A 57 12.40 4.28 -2.31
CA VAL A 57 12.53 3.23 -3.31
C VAL A 57 11.38 3.32 -4.30
N ARG A 58 11.73 3.35 -5.59
CA ARG A 58 10.77 3.25 -6.69
C ARG A 58 10.63 1.79 -7.15
N TYR A 59 9.40 1.32 -7.29
CA TYR A 59 9.07 0.06 -7.96
C TYR A 59 8.35 0.42 -9.26
N CYS A 60 8.97 0.12 -10.41
CA CYS A 60 8.43 0.48 -11.73
C CYS A 60 7.96 -0.75 -12.54
N SER A 61 8.26 -1.94 -12.05
CA SER A 61 7.88 -3.22 -12.66
C SER A 61 7.11 -4.04 -11.64
N ASN A 62 6.33 -5.02 -12.09
CA ASN A 62 5.51 -5.88 -11.23
C ASN A 62 4.59 -5.06 -10.31
N LEU A 63 3.83 -4.15 -10.91
CA LEU A 63 2.90 -3.26 -10.23
C LEU A 63 1.52 -3.92 -10.10
N PRO A 64 0.70 -3.50 -9.12
CA PRO A 64 -0.66 -3.99 -9.10
C PRO A 64 -1.40 -3.52 -10.35
N GLN A 65 -2.36 -4.33 -10.80
CA GLN A 65 -3.31 -3.88 -11.81
C GLN A 65 -4.06 -2.63 -11.35
N LYS A 66 -4.62 -1.87 -12.31
CA LYS A 66 -5.44 -0.69 -12.00
C LYS A 66 -6.54 -1.05 -10.98
N PRO A 67 -6.84 -0.17 -10.01
CA PRO A 67 -7.96 -0.35 -9.11
C PRO A 67 -9.27 -0.56 -9.87
N ARG A 68 -10.23 -1.25 -9.25
CA ARG A 68 -11.61 -1.30 -9.73
C ARG A 68 -12.20 0.12 -9.72
N GLU A 69 -13.21 0.35 -10.57
CA GLU A 69 -13.93 1.63 -10.58
C GLU A 69 -14.54 1.94 -9.20
N GLY A 70 -14.26 3.13 -8.66
CA GLY A 70 -14.66 3.51 -7.30
C GLY A 70 -13.74 3.00 -6.19
N TRP A 71 -12.62 2.35 -6.52
CA TRP A 71 -11.63 1.84 -5.58
C TRP A 71 -10.27 2.51 -5.78
N VAL A 72 -9.44 2.45 -4.74
CA VAL A 72 -8.04 2.90 -4.78
C VAL A 72 -7.14 1.92 -4.03
N TRP A 73 -5.87 1.84 -4.45
CA TRP A 73 -4.86 1.14 -3.68
C TRP A 73 -4.48 1.96 -2.45
N THR A 74 -4.51 1.33 -1.28
CA THR A 74 -4.09 1.93 -0.02
C THR A 74 -3.04 1.07 0.66
N ASN A 75 -2.10 1.69 1.37
CA ASN A 75 -1.24 0.96 2.28
C ASN A 75 -2.07 0.52 3.50
N TYR A 76 -2.19 -0.79 3.71
CA TYR A 76 -2.98 -1.40 4.78
C TYR A 76 -2.58 -0.88 6.16
N PHE A 77 -1.29 -0.70 6.41
CA PHE A 77 -0.80 -0.30 7.73
C PHE A 77 -1.10 1.17 8.04
N THR A 78 -0.98 2.06 7.04
CA THR A 78 -1.16 3.50 7.27
C THR A 78 -2.55 4.01 6.90
N GLY A 79 -3.35 3.20 6.20
CA GLY A 79 -4.64 3.61 5.63
C GLY A 79 -4.53 4.61 4.47
N GLN A 80 -3.34 5.09 4.14
CA GLN A 80 -3.12 6.12 3.13
C GLN A 80 -3.18 5.55 1.71
N ALA A 81 -3.59 6.38 0.75
CA ALA A 81 -3.51 6.04 -0.67
C ALA A 81 -2.06 5.72 -1.08
N ALA A 82 -1.90 4.68 -1.90
CA ALA A 82 -0.63 4.31 -2.49
C ALA A 82 -0.09 5.45 -3.36
N GLN A 83 1.22 5.65 -3.32
CA GLN A 83 1.85 6.76 -4.00
C GLN A 83 2.53 6.28 -5.27
N PHE A 84 2.05 6.76 -6.39
CA PHE A 84 2.68 6.56 -7.69
C PHE A 84 3.28 7.90 -8.15
N ASP A 85 4.45 7.88 -8.76
CA ASP A 85 5.02 9.06 -9.40
C ASP A 85 4.50 9.26 -10.83
N SER A 86 5.02 10.26 -11.53
CA SER A 86 4.62 10.60 -12.91
C SER A 86 4.88 9.49 -13.93
N ASP A 87 5.73 8.52 -13.60
CA ASP A 87 6.06 7.38 -14.46
C ASP A 87 5.30 6.12 -14.02
N ASP A 88 4.23 6.28 -13.23
CA ASP A 88 3.42 5.22 -12.62
C ASP A 88 4.22 4.23 -11.73
N CYS A 89 5.40 4.64 -11.23
CA CYS A 89 6.15 3.80 -10.30
C CYS A 89 5.64 3.97 -8.87
N LEU A 90 5.42 2.86 -8.16
CA LEU A 90 5.11 2.89 -6.73
C LEU A 90 6.31 3.42 -5.94
N ARG A 91 6.06 4.39 -5.07
CA ARG A 91 7.02 4.94 -4.13
C ARG A 91 6.85 4.30 -2.76
N ALA A 92 7.86 3.58 -2.31
CA ALA A 92 7.99 3.12 -0.94
C ALA A 92 8.98 4.02 -0.19
N ARG A 93 8.54 4.58 0.92
CA ARG A 93 9.39 5.30 1.88
C ARG A 93 9.65 4.37 3.05
N SER A 94 10.82 4.44 3.65
CA SER A 94 11.22 3.59 4.76
C SER A 94 11.55 2.14 4.38
N ASN A 95 12.15 1.44 5.34
CA ASN A 95 12.45 0.02 5.34
C ASN A 95 11.26 -0.85 5.79
N VAL A 96 10.11 -0.23 6.06
CA VAL A 96 8.86 -0.92 6.41
C VAL A 96 8.17 -1.39 5.12
N PRO A 97 7.66 -2.64 5.08
CA PRO A 97 6.94 -3.13 3.91
C PRO A 97 5.72 -2.27 3.56
N VAL A 98 5.55 -1.99 2.27
CA VAL A 98 4.32 -1.37 1.75
C VAL A 98 3.35 -2.48 1.39
N VAL A 99 2.21 -2.54 2.09
CA VAL A 99 1.19 -3.57 1.88
C VAL A 99 -0.01 -2.92 1.20
N LEU A 100 -0.19 -3.15 -0.10
CA LEU A 100 -1.31 -2.58 -0.85
C LEU A 100 -2.53 -3.48 -0.83
N VAL A 101 -3.66 -2.88 -0.51
CA VAL A 101 -5.00 -3.44 -0.60
C VAL A 101 -5.92 -2.48 -1.35
N GLN A 102 -6.95 -2.96 -2.03
CA GLN A 102 -7.96 -2.07 -2.60
C GLN A 102 -8.99 -1.71 -1.53
N ARG A 103 -9.37 -0.43 -1.48
CA ARG A 103 -10.48 0.06 -0.65
C ARG A 103 -11.38 0.96 -1.49
N GLN A 104 -12.68 0.99 -1.16
CA GLN A 104 -13.61 1.93 -1.78
C GLN A 104 -13.23 3.36 -1.40
N VAL A 105 -13.33 4.26 -2.38
CA VAL A 105 -13.00 5.67 -2.19
C VAL A 105 -13.90 6.31 -1.13
N ASP A 106 -15.20 5.97 -1.11
CA ASP A 106 -16.16 6.52 -0.16
C ASP A 106 -15.81 6.16 1.29
N ASP A 107 -15.33 4.93 1.52
CA ASP A 107 -14.92 4.52 2.86
C ASP A 107 -13.69 5.31 3.36
N ILE A 108 -12.80 5.72 2.45
CA ILE A 108 -11.63 6.56 2.79
C ILE A 108 -12.08 8.00 3.08
N ILE A 109 -12.94 8.56 2.22
CA ILE A 109 -13.47 9.93 2.39
C ILE A 109 -14.25 10.05 3.72
N ASN A 110 -15.05 9.04 4.05
CA ASN A 110 -15.85 9.01 5.26
C ASN A 110 -15.04 8.65 6.53
N GLY A 111 -13.72 8.53 6.43
CA GLY A 111 -12.85 8.25 7.58
C GLY A 111 -13.09 6.88 8.23
N LYS A 112 -13.74 5.95 7.53
CA LYS A 112 -14.01 4.59 8.03
C LYS A 112 -12.73 3.81 8.32
N PHE A 113 -11.63 4.25 7.70
CA PHE A 113 -10.30 3.73 7.89
C PHE A 113 -9.39 4.81 8.48
N GLU A 114 -9.50 5.03 9.78
CA GLU A 114 -8.45 5.76 10.51
C GLU A 114 -7.14 4.97 10.36
N GLY A 115 -6.11 5.63 9.81
CA GLY A 115 -4.76 5.12 9.81
C GLY A 115 -4.32 4.92 11.25
N TRP A 116 -4.17 3.67 11.67
CA TRP A 116 -3.56 3.38 12.95
C TRP A 116 -2.07 3.61 12.78
N ASP A 117 -1.63 4.77 13.26
CA ASP A 117 -0.25 5.14 13.55
C ASP A 117 0.46 6.04 12.49
N THR A 118 0.54 7.33 12.79
CA THR A 118 1.40 8.30 12.10
C THR A 118 2.89 8.12 12.44
N ASP A 119 3.23 7.29 13.43
CA ASP A 119 4.61 7.10 13.88
C ASP A 119 5.40 6.17 12.94
N PHE A 120 4.74 5.46 12.01
CA PHE A 120 5.41 4.63 10.99
C PHE A 120 5.72 5.34 9.68
N ALA A 121 5.11 6.51 9.41
CA ALA A 121 5.35 7.26 8.18
C ALA A 121 5.01 8.75 8.36
N LYS A 122 5.98 9.64 8.09
CA LYS A 122 5.65 11.06 7.87
C LYS A 122 4.56 11.14 6.80
N PRO A 123 3.42 11.82 7.08
CA PRO A 123 2.32 11.89 6.15
C PRO A 123 2.82 12.48 4.85
N THR A 124 2.66 11.72 3.77
CA THR A 124 2.94 12.24 2.45
C THR A 124 1.64 12.77 1.88
N PRO A 125 1.62 13.98 1.30
CA PRO A 125 0.40 14.56 0.78
C PRO A 125 -0.27 13.65 -0.26
N PRO A 126 -1.60 13.71 -0.37
CA PRO A 126 -2.33 12.98 -1.38
C PRO A 126 -1.81 13.34 -2.78
N PRO A 127 -1.90 12.41 -3.76
CA PRO A 127 -1.58 12.71 -5.15
C PRO A 127 -2.38 13.92 -5.64
N SER A 128 -1.71 14.83 -6.36
CA SER A 128 -2.31 16.00 -6.97
C SER A 128 -3.46 15.57 -7.90
N GLY A 129 -4.68 15.86 -7.46
CA GLY A 129 -5.91 15.37 -8.12
C GLY A 129 -7.04 15.05 -7.13
N LEU A 130 -6.69 14.62 -5.91
CA LEU A 130 -7.65 14.47 -4.81
C LEU A 130 -8.02 15.81 -4.13
N ASP A 131 -7.23 16.86 -4.33
CA ASP A 131 -7.53 18.23 -3.85
C ASP A 131 -8.87 18.76 -4.36
N LYS A 132 -9.36 18.26 -5.51
CA LYS A 132 -10.68 18.62 -6.03
C LYS A 132 -11.84 18.00 -5.23
N ILE A 133 -11.61 16.86 -4.56
CA ILE A 133 -12.62 16.20 -3.72
C ILE A 133 -12.76 16.93 -2.37
N TYR A 134 -11.67 17.52 -1.86
CA TYR A 134 -11.69 18.31 -0.61
C TYR A 134 -12.30 19.71 -0.75
N LYS A 135 -12.59 20.21 -1.96
CA LYS A 135 -13.23 21.52 -2.17
C LYS A 135 -14.74 21.56 -1.85
N HIS A 136 -15.36 20.42 -1.56
CA HIS A 136 -16.80 20.34 -1.23
C HIS A 136 -17.10 20.11 0.26
N LEU A 137 -16.09 20.25 1.13
CA LEU A 137 -16.25 20.18 2.59
C LEU A 137 -15.96 21.54 3.28
N GLY A 138 -16.16 22.64 2.56
CA GLY A 138 -16.20 24.00 3.11
C GLY A 138 -17.61 24.55 3.09
#